data_AF-A0A7S9L2S0-F1
#
_entry.id   AF-A0A7S9L2S0-F1
#
_cell.length_a   1.000
_cell.length_b   1.000
_cell.length_c   1.000
_cell.angle_alpha   90.00
_cell.angle_beta   90.00
_cell.angle_gamma   90.00
#
_symmetry.space_group_name_H-M   'P 1'
#
loop_
_entity.id
_entity.type
_entity.pdbx_description
1 polymer ?
#
loop_
_entity_poly.entity_id
_entity_poly.type
_entity_poly.pdbx_seq_one_letter_code
_entity_poly.pdbx_strand_id
1 'polypeptide(L)'
;MNTITKTLLAVAFLFICSIYRGSAQVTPTTTGVNLFCQGSDLTLPAPAAGEDWILRYSATQTTTPSTGITLTNGNKVPAADLNTGYYYLTSKKTEAGSCESEMQEIPVYVLKPLIPAFTPAGFCIETPLEQTATVDNPETSITTLAYQWYKVSGGTETAIAGATSQNYTPTTASSTVGTTTYRLKVGYLIGGNKYCPQTIDHDVTITAKPGKPTITVGTANGTAAAVTF
;
A
#
# COMPACT_ATOMS: atom_id res chain seq x y z
N MET A 1 55.26 31.40 11.90
CA MET A 1 54.28 30.46 11.31
C MET A 1 54.24 29.19 12.17
N ASN A 2 53.77 29.29 13.42
CA ASN A 2 52.40 28.96 13.87
C ASN A 2 51.98 27.49 13.70
N THR A 3 52.65 26.61 14.43
CA THR A 3 52.25 25.21 14.67
C THR A 3 50.92 25.09 15.44
N ILE A 4 50.53 26.12 16.20
CA ILE A 4 49.28 26.16 16.98
C ILE A 4 48.03 26.22 16.07
N THR A 5 48.16 26.76 14.84
CA THR A 5 47.02 26.92 13.93
C THR A 5 46.66 25.62 13.18
N LYS A 6 47.58 24.65 13.09
CA LYS A 6 47.33 23.36 12.43
C LYS A 6 46.57 22.37 13.32
N THR A 7 46.79 22.41 14.63
CA THR A 7 46.11 21.52 15.59
C THR A 7 44.65 21.92 15.83
N LEU A 8 44.34 23.22 15.79
CA LEU A 8 42.96 23.73 15.92
C LEU A 8 42.07 23.40 14.72
N LEU A 9 42.62 23.35 13.50
CA LEU A 9 41.86 22.94 12.31
C LEU A 9 41.57 21.43 12.28
N ALA A 10 42.49 20.58 12.76
CA ALA A 10 42.31 19.13 12.78
C ALA A 10 41.26 18.69 13.81
N VAL A 11 41.18 19.35 14.97
CA VAL A 11 40.19 19.05 16.02
C VAL A 11 38.79 19.56 15.63
N ALA A 12 38.70 20.69 14.92
CA ALA A 12 37.42 21.18 14.39
C ALA A 12 36.84 20.26 13.30
N PHE A 13 37.68 19.67 12.44
CA PHE A 13 37.22 18.75 11.39
C PHE A 13 36.75 17.39 11.94
N LEU A 14 37.38 16.89 13.01
CA LEU A 14 36.95 15.65 13.70
C LEU A 14 35.66 15.82 14.50
N PHE A 15 35.38 17.02 15.04
CA PHE A 15 34.09 17.29 15.67
C PHE A 15 32.96 17.43 14.65
N ILE A 16 33.20 17.99 13.46
CA ILE A 16 32.16 18.20 12.44
C ILE A 16 31.70 16.88 11.79
N CYS A 17 32.56 15.85 11.69
CA CYS A 17 32.15 14.51 11.23
C CYS A 17 31.26 13.75 12.24
N SER A 18 31.22 14.17 13.50
CA SER A 18 30.43 13.49 14.55
C SER A 18 29.00 14.03 14.67
N ILE A 19 28.72 15.22 14.13
CA ILE A 19 27.44 15.95 14.28
C ILE A 19 26.51 15.81 13.06
N TYR A 20 26.95 15.12 12.00
CA TYR A 20 26.12 14.77 10.85
C TYR A 20 25.60 13.32 10.90
N ARG A 21 25.45 12.74 12.10
CA ARG A 21 24.48 11.66 12.28
C ARG A 21 23.09 12.30 12.31
N GLY A 22 22.63 12.79 11.17
CA GLY A 22 21.21 13.00 10.97
C GLY A 22 20.56 11.66 11.28
N SER A 23 19.76 11.61 12.34
CA SER A 23 19.10 10.39 12.80
C SER A 23 18.21 9.89 11.67
N ALA A 24 18.72 8.97 10.85
CA ALA A 24 18.06 8.58 9.61
C ALA A 24 16.82 7.75 9.96
N GLN A 25 15.63 8.28 9.68
CA GLN A 25 14.37 7.54 9.82
C GLN A 25 14.31 6.42 8.77
N VAL A 26 13.68 5.29 9.11
CA VAL A 26 13.43 4.23 8.12
C VAL A 26 12.46 4.76 7.06
N THR A 27 12.80 4.52 5.81
CA THR A 27 11.96 4.79 4.63
C THR A 27 11.69 3.48 3.89
N PRO A 28 10.69 3.44 2.99
CA PRO A 28 10.42 2.26 2.17
C PRO A 28 11.60 1.85 1.25
N THR A 29 12.57 2.74 1.08
CA THR A 29 13.77 2.56 0.26
C THR A 29 15.05 2.32 1.08
N THR A 30 14.95 2.27 2.41
CA THR A 30 16.09 1.99 3.28
C THR A 30 16.65 0.60 2.96
N THR A 31 17.97 0.48 2.82
CA THR A 31 18.62 -0.80 2.52
C THR A 31 18.26 -1.86 3.56
N GLY A 32 17.81 -3.03 3.11
CA GLY A 32 17.43 -4.14 3.99
C GLY A 32 16.12 -3.93 4.74
N VAL A 33 15.32 -2.91 4.39
CA VAL A 33 14.03 -2.64 5.05
C VAL A 33 13.05 -3.79 4.85
N ASN A 34 12.37 -4.14 5.93
CA ASN A 34 11.27 -5.07 5.95
C ASN A 34 9.95 -4.28 5.90
N LEU A 35 9.15 -4.51 4.87
CA LEU A 35 7.88 -3.83 4.66
C LEU A 35 6.73 -4.64 5.27
N PHE A 36 5.92 -4.00 6.09
CA PHE A 36 4.73 -4.58 6.70
C PHE A 36 3.51 -3.73 6.41
N CYS A 37 2.34 -4.35 6.35
CA CYS A 37 1.08 -3.63 6.33
C CYS A 37 0.66 -3.29 7.76
N GLN A 38 0.05 -2.14 7.96
CA GLN A 38 -0.57 -1.82 9.25
C GLN A 38 -1.49 -2.97 9.68
N GLY A 39 -1.35 -3.41 10.94
CA GLY A 39 -2.05 -4.57 11.47
C GLY A 39 -1.35 -5.92 11.29
N SER A 40 -0.15 -5.95 10.68
CA SER A 40 0.65 -7.18 10.56
C SER A 40 1.55 -7.39 11.78
N ASP A 41 1.83 -8.64 12.11
CA ASP A 41 2.87 -9.00 13.08
C ASP A 41 4.25 -9.09 12.41
N LEU A 42 5.31 -8.82 13.17
CA LEU A 42 6.68 -9.26 12.83
C LEU A 42 6.95 -10.56 13.58
N THR A 43 7.29 -11.62 12.85
CA THR A 43 7.68 -12.91 13.43
C THR A 43 9.15 -13.17 13.12
N LEU A 44 9.96 -13.23 14.17
CA LEU A 44 11.37 -13.61 14.10
C LEU A 44 11.49 -15.14 14.05
N PRO A 45 12.59 -15.68 13.51
CA PRO A 45 12.93 -17.09 13.66
C PRO A 45 12.92 -17.50 15.14
N ALA A 46 12.65 -18.78 15.42
CA ALA A 46 12.76 -19.28 16.79
C ALA A 46 14.20 -19.09 17.31
N PRO A 47 14.40 -18.70 18.57
CA PRO A 47 15.73 -18.67 19.15
C PRO A 47 16.32 -20.08 19.24
N ALA A 48 17.65 -20.17 19.31
CA ALA A 48 18.30 -21.45 19.54
C ALA A 48 17.88 -22.05 20.90
N ALA A 49 18.00 -23.37 21.04
CA ALA A 49 17.64 -24.04 22.29
C ALA A 49 18.47 -23.49 23.46
N GLY A 50 17.78 -23.06 24.53
CA GLY A 50 18.41 -22.45 25.71
C GLY A 50 18.73 -20.95 25.56
N GLU A 51 18.26 -20.30 24.50
CA GLU A 51 18.39 -18.86 24.26
C GLU A 51 17.02 -18.17 24.19
N ASP A 52 16.99 -16.91 24.59
CA ASP A 52 15.85 -16.01 24.44
C ASP A 52 16.23 -14.82 23.55
N TRP A 53 15.26 -14.33 22.77
CA TRP A 53 15.38 -13.07 22.07
C TRP A 53 15.10 -11.90 23.01
N ILE A 54 15.97 -10.90 22.94
CA ILE A 54 15.74 -9.58 23.54
C ILE A 54 15.64 -8.59 22.40
N LEU A 55 14.48 -7.93 22.30
CA LEU A 55 14.21 -6.96 21.24
C LEU A 55 14.05 -5.56 21.81
N ARG A 56 14.72 -4.60 21.18
CA ARG A 56 14.60 -3.18 21.51
C ARG A 56 14.19 -2.40 20.27
N TYR A 57 13.57 -1.24 20.47
CA TYR A 57 13.06 -0.38 19.42
C TYR A 57 13.64 1.04 19.52
N SER A 58 13.85 1.66 18.36
CA SER A 58 14.05 3.10 18.23
C SER A 58 13.42 3.60 16.93
N ALA A 59 12.76 4.75 16.98
CA ALA A 59 12.21 5.39 15.77
C ALA A 59 13.30 5.82 14.77
N THR A 60 14.51 6.09 15.28
CA THR A 60 15.67 6.48 14.49
C THR A 60 16.86 5.56 14.75
N GLN A 61 17.80 5.53 13.81
CA GLN A 61 18.99 4.70 13.95
C GLN A 61 19.84 5.12 15.16
N THR A 62 20.29 4.17 15.96
CA THR A 62 21.06 4.41 17.18
C THR A 62 21.90 3.20 17.56
N THR A 63 22.98 3.44 18.31
CA THR A 63 23.82 2.38 18.89
C THR A 63 23.44 2.05 20.34
N THR A 64 22.49 2.80 20.93
CA THR A 64 22.08 2.65 22.33
C THR A 64 20.56 2.62 22.47
N PRO A 65 19.86 1.65 21.86
CA PRO A 65 18.42 1.52 22.01
C PRO A 65 18.08 1.09 23.45
N SER A 66 17.05 1.70 24.04
CA SER A 66 16.64 1.44 25.44
C SER A 66 15.18 1.01 25.60
N THR A 67 14.34 1.22 24.58
CA THR A 67 12.92 0.81 24.62
C THR A 67 12.81 -0.67 24.35
N GLY A 68 12.52 -1.49 25.37
CA GLY A 68 12.26 -2.92 25.21
C GLY A 68 10.91 -3.20 24.53
N ILE A 69 10.85 -4.28 23.75
CA ILE A 69 9.62 -4.80 23.15
C ILE A 69 9.33 -6.17 23.74
N THR A 70 8.12 -6.36 24.26
CA THR A 70 7.68 -7.65 24.78
C THR A 70 7.29 -8.56 23.62
N LEU A 71 7.98 -9.69 23.50
CA LEU A 71 7.68 -10.68 22.47
C LEU A 71 6.58 -11.64 22.93
N THR A 72 5.56 -11.82 22.09
CA THR A 72 4.59 -12.90 22.26
C THR A 72 5.23 -14.21 21.79
N ASN A 73 5.04 -15.30 22.55
CA ASN A 73 5.64 -16.61 22.27
C ASN A 73 7.17 -16.59 22.07
N GLY A 74 7.87 -15.58 22.62
CA GLY A 74 9.32 -15.45 22.57
C GLY A 74 9.91 -15.01 21.22
N ASN A 75 9.11 -14.85 20.15
CA ASN A 75 9.65 -14.48 18.83
C ASN A 75 8.74 -13.57 17.98
N LYS A 76 7.60 -13.12 18.51
CA LYS A 76 6.64 -12.31 17.74
C LYS A 76 6.47 -10.92 18.36
N VAL A 77 6.64 -9.90 17.53
CA VAL A 77 6.15 -8.54 17.83
C VAL A 77 4.71 -8.46 17.34
N PRO A 78 3.72 -8.29 18.23
CA PRO A 78 2.33 -8.19 17.84
C PRO A 78 2.09 -6.90 17.06
N ALA A 79 1.09 -6.90 16.19
CA ALA A 79 0.74 -5.76 15.34
C ALA A 79 0.55 -4.43 16.09
N ALA A 80 0.08 -4.47 17.34
CA ALA A 80 -0.10 -3.27 18.18
C ALA A 80 1.23 -2.59 18.55
N ASP A 81 2.32 -3.35 18.61
CA ASP A 81 3.66 -2.87 19.00
C ASP A 81 4.60 -2.72 17.79
N LEU A 82 4.15 -3.12 16.59
CA LEU A 82 4.91 -3.00 15.35
C LEU A 82 4.82 -1.58 14.79
N ASN A 83 5.97 -0.89 14.72
CA ASN A 83 6.09 0.50 14.32
C ASN A 83 7.19 0.67 13.27
N THR A 84 7.09 1.74 12.47
CA THR A 84 8.18 2.13 11.57
C THR A 84 9.39 2.62 12.38
N GLY A 85 10.54 2.00 12.16
CA GLY A 85 11.78 2.31 12.85
C GLY A 85 12.76 1.16 12.82
N TYR A 86 13.73 1.19 13.72
CA TYR A 86 14.77 0.18 13.84
C TYR A 86 14.49 -0.71 15.05
N TYR A 87 14.47 -2.00 14.79
CA TYR A 87 14.45 -3.03 15.83
C TYR A 87 15.86 -3.58 16.01
N TYR A 88 16.22 -3.83 17.25
CA TYR A 88 17.56 -4.22 17.64
C TYR A 88 17.45 -5.52 18.42
N LEU A 89 17.88 -6.61 17.78
CA LEU A 89 17.78 -7.95 18.29
C LEU A 89 19.11 -8.38 18.89
N THR A 90 19.07 -8.92 20.11
CA THR A 90 20.17 -9.66 20.73
C THR A 90 19.65 -11.03 21.18
N SER A 91 20.51 -12.04 21.19
CA SER A 91 20.25 -13.29 21.91
C SER A 91 20.87 -13.23 23.29
N LYS A 92 20.27 -13.96 24.23
CA LYS A 92 20.83 -14.19 25.56
C LYS A 92 20.53 -15.61 25.98
N LYS A 93 21.53 -16.30 26.52
CA LYS A 93 21.28 -17.62 27.10
C LYS A 93 20.46 -17.52 28.39
N THR A 94 19.65 -18.54 28.63
CA THR A 94 18.79 -18.65 29.83
C THR A 94 19.58 -18.82 31.13
N GLU A 95 20.87 -19.17 31.08
CA GLU A 95 21.67 -19.29 32.29
C GLU A 95 21.90 -17.93 32.96
N ALA A 96 21.79 -17.90 34.29
CA ALA A 96 22.01 -16.70 35.08
C ALA A 96 23.43 -16.16 34.89
N GLY A 97 23.55 -14.85 34.69
CA GLY A 97 24.83 -14.17 34.47
C GLY A 97 25.31 -14.14 33.01
N SER A 98 24.57 -14.74 32.06
CA SER A 98 24.91 -14.68 30.64
C SER A 98 24.88 -13.26 30.09
N CYS A 99 25.83 -12.93 29.21
CA CYS A 99 25.83 -11.69 28.45
C CYS A 99 24.88 -11.77 27.25
N GLU A 100 24.42 -10.61 26.78
CA GLU A 100 23.74 -10.52 25.48
C GLU A 100 24.76 -10.58 24.34
N SER A 101 24.33 -11.07 23.18
CA SER A 101 25.10 -11.04 21.94
C SER A 101 25.36 -9.61 21.45
N GLU A 102 26.17 -9.49 20.40
CA GLU A 102 26.14 -8.29 19.57
C GLU A 102 24.74 -8.08 18.96
N MET A 103 24.46 -6.82 18.66
CA MET A 103 23.14 -6.37 18.24
C MET A 103 22.98 -6.46 16.73
N GLN A 104 21.93 -7.13 16.28
CA GLN A 104 21.48 -7.09 14.90
C GLN A 104 20.43 -5.98 14.74
N GLU A 105 20.70 -5.06 13.82
CA GLU A 105 19.74 -4.03 13.42
C GLU A 105 18.78 -4.57 12.35
N ILE A 106 17.49 -4.29 12.51
CA ILE A 106 16.41 -4.71 11.62
C ILE A 106 15.56 -3.47 11.29
N PRO A 107 15.76 -2.84 10.12
CA PRO A 107 14.90 -1.74 9.68
C PRO A 107 13.52 -2.26 9.28
N VAL A 108 12.47 -1.62 9.83
CA VAL A 108 11.06 -1.96 9.62
C VAL A 108 10.30 -0.72 9.16
N TYR A 109 9.48 -0.88 8.12
CA TYR A 109 8.53 0.14 7.68
C TYR A 109 7.12 -0.43 7.66
N VAL A 110 6.21 0.21 8.41
CA VAL A 110 4.78 -0.14 8.45
C VAL A 110 4.03 0.80 7.51
N LEU A 111 3.54 0.24 6.41
CA LEU A 111 2.73 0.91 5.41
C LEU A 111 1.33 1.20 5.95
N LYS A 112 0.92 2.47 5.86
CA LYS A 112 -0.44 2.90 6.18
C LYS A 112 -1.44 2.40 5.13
N PRO A 113 -2.69 2.09 5.51
CA PRO A 113 -3.70 1.59 4.59
C PRO A 113 -4.09 2.66 3.57
N LEU A 114 -4.20 2.27 2.30
CA LEU A 114 -4.81 3.09 1.26
C LEU A 114 -6.31 3.20 1.50
N ILE A 115 -6.93 4.29 1.07
CA ILE A 115 -8.38 4.46 1.17
C ILE A 115 -8.93 4.59 -0.26
N PRO A 116 -9.24 3.46 -0.94
CA PRO A 116 -9.86 3.48 -2.25
C PRO A 116 -11.34 3.83 -2.17
N ALA A 117 -11.81 4.55 -3.18
CA ALA A 117 -13.21 4.72 -3.50
C ALA A 117 -13.38 4.65 -5.03
N PHE A 118 -14.58 4.36 -5.51
CA PHE A 118 -14.91 4.67 -6.90
C PHE A 118 -16.37 5.06 -7.04
N THR A 119 -16.68 5.88 -8.04
CA THR A 119 -18.04 6.28 -8.36
C THR A 119 -18.59 5.30 -9.39
N PRO A 120 -19.57 4.44 -9.03
CA PRO A 120 -20.19 3.55 -10.00
C PRO A 120 -21.07 4.34 -10.97
N ALA A 121 -21.00 4.00 -12.26
CA ALA A 121 -21.83 4.57 -13.31
C ALA A 121 -22.62 3.45 -13.98
N GLY A 122 -23.93 3.41 -13.75
CA GLY A 122 -24.85 2.51 -14.47
C GLY A 122 -24.95 2.88 -15.95
N PHE A 123 -25.06 1.89 -16.83
CA PHE A 123 -25.01 2.11 -18.28
C PHE A 123 -25.95 1.19 -19.06
N CYS A 124 -26.33 1.63 -20.25
CA CYS A 124 -26.93 0.75 -21.26
C CYS A 124 -25.84 -0.14 -21.86
N ILE A 125 -26.11 -1.44 -22.04
CA ILE A 125 -25.12 -2.44 -22.49
C ILE A 125 -24.37 -2.07 -23.78
N GLU A 126 -24.95 -1.23 -24.65
CA GLU A 126 -24.30 -0.77 -25.90
C GLU A 126 -23.39 0.46 -25.72
N THR A 127 -23.51 1.17 -24.61
CA THR A 127 -22.75 2.39 -24.31
C THR A 127 -22.16 2.31 -22.89
N PRO A 128 -21.13 1.46 -22.66
CA PRO A 128 -20.49 1.36 -21.37
C PRO A 128 -19.96 2.70 -20.87
N LEU A 129 -20.11 2.95 -19.58
CA LEU A 129 -19.57 4.13 -18.92
C LEU A 129 -18.39 3.75 -18.02
N GLU A 130 -17.44 4.66 -17.92
CA GLU A 130 -16.28 4.51 -17.05
C GLU A 130 -16.70 4.48 -15.58
N GLN A 131 -16.09 3.58 -14.82
CA GLN A 131 -16.12 3.53 -13.37
C GLN A 131 -14.87 4.27 -12.87
N THR A 132 -15.07 5.48 -12.35
CA THR A 132 -13.97 6.39 -11.99
C THR A 132 -13.55 6.16 -10.55
N ALA A 133 -12.28 5.81 -10.33
CA ALA A 133 -11.72 5.54 -9.02
C ALA A 133 -10.91 6.72 -8.46
N THR A 134 -10.88 6.83 -7.15
CA THR A 134 -10.00 7.71 -6.39
C THR A 134 -9.31 6.91 -5.29
N VAL A 135 -8.09 7.31 -4.94
CA VAL A 135 -7.35 6.70 -3.83
C VAL A 135 -6.76 7.81 -3.00
N ASP A 136 -7.17 7.88 -1.74
CA ASP A 136 -6.45 8.68 -0.76
C ASP A 136 -5.26 7.86 -0.24
N ASN A 137 -4.07 8.43 -0.40
CA ASN A 137 -2.80 7.79 -0.10
C ASN A 137 -2.11 8.53 1.07
N PRO A 138 -2.09 7.94 2.27
CA PRO A 138 -1.50 8.56 3.45
C PRO A 138 0.05 8.45 3.50
N GLU A 139 0.68 7.78 2.53
CA GLU A 139 2.13 7.73 2.36
C GLU A 139 2.60 8.88 1.47
N THR A 140 3.48 9.73 1.99
CA THR A 140 4.04 10.87 1.23
C THR A 140 5.22 10.46 0.36
N SER A 141 5.87 9.34 0.66
CA SER A 141 7.10 8.88 -0.01
C SER A 141 6.84 7.82 -1.09
N ILE A 142 5.64 7.25 -1.16
CA ILE A 142 5.26 6.20 -2.12
C ILE A 142 4.08 6.71 -2.94
N THR A 143 4.30 6.98 -4.22
CA THR A 143 3.28 7.53 -5.12
C THR A 143 2.78 6.52 -6.15
N THR A 144 3.48 5.40 -6.32
CA THR A 144 3.14 4.40 -7.33
C THR A 144 2.24 3.31 -6.73
N LEU A 145 1.08 3.11 -7.36
CA LEU A 145 0.07 2.15 -6.94
C LEU A 145 -0.17 1.11 -8.04
N ALA A 146 -0.61 -0.08 -7.64
CA ALA A 146 -1.05 -1.13 -8.55
C ALA A 146 -2.56 -1.35 -8.39
N TYR A 147 -3.26 -1.46 -9.51
CA TYR A 147 -4.71 -1.65 -9.56
C TYR A 147 -5.06 -2.98 -10.20
N GLN A 148 -6.19 -3.55 -9.80
CA GLN A 148 -6.82 -4.67 -10.50
C GLN A 148 -8.33 -4.62 -10.24
N TRP A 149 -9.10 -4.68 -11.32
CA TRP A 149 -10.55 -4.77 -11.27
C TRP A 149 -11.03 -6.21 -11.33
N TYR A 150 -12.13 -6.48 -10.63
CA TYR A 150 -12.77 -7.78 -10.52
C TYR A 150 -14.28 -7.63 -10.69
N LYS A 151 -14.94 -8.73 -11.07
CA LYS A 151 -16.36 -8.92 -10.82
C LYS A 151 -16.55 -9.81 -9.61
N VAL A 152 -17.60 -9.57 -8.84
CA VAL A 152 -17.99 -10.39 -7.71
C VAL A 152 -19.36 -10.99 -7.96
N SER A 153 -19.50 -12.30 -7.80
CA SER A 153 -20.77 -13.01 -7.91
C SER A 153 -20.83 -14.12 -6.86
N GLY A 154 -21.86 -14.12 -6.03
CA GLY A 154 -22.01 -15.11 -4.94
C GLY A 154 -20.81 -15.16 -3.99
N GLY A 155 -20.14 -14.01 -3.77
CA GLY A 155 -18.92 -13.91 -2.97
C GLY A 155 -17.63 -14.37 -3.67
N THR A 156 -17.72 -14.93 -4.88
CA THR A 156 -16.55 -15.29 -5.69
C THR A 156 -16.09 -14.10 -6.50
N GLU A 157 -14.83 -13.72 -6.36
CA GLU A 157 -14.20 -12.70 -7.19
C GLU A 157 -13.52 -13.31 -8.42
N THR A 158 -13.70 -12.66 -9.57
CA THR A 158 -13.06 -13.05 -10.84
C THR A 158 -12.33 -11.84 -11.41
N ALA A 159 -11.01 -11.97 -11.62
CA ALA A 159 -10.20 -10.89 -12.17
C ALA A 159 -10.63 -10.57 -13.60
N ILE A 160 -10.76 -9.28 -13.89
CA ILE A 160 -11.01 -8.80 -15.26
C ILE A 160 -9.65 -8.67 -15.93
N ALA A 161 -9.37 -9.53 -16.90
CA ALA A 161 -8.09 -9.58 -17.57
C ALA A 161 -7.71 -8.22 -18.18
N GLY A 162 -6.50 -7.74 -17.89
CA GLY A 162 -5.98 -6.47 -18.40
C GLY A 162 -6.53 -5.20 -17.73
N ALA A 163 -7.50 -5.31 -16.82
CA ALA A 163 -8.06 -4.15 -16.12
C ALA A 163 -7.16 -3.75 -14.93
N THR A 164 -5.98 -3.23 -15.24
CA THR A 164 -4.94 -2.83 -14.27
C THR A 164 -4.77 -1.31 -14.13
N SER A 165 -5.66 -0.54 -14.75
CA SER A 165 -5.72 0.92 -14.62
C SER A 165 -6.53 1.34 -13.40
N GLN A 166 -6.30 2.57 -12.93
CA GLN A 166 -7.06 3.15 -11.83
C GLN A 166 -8.56 3.16 -12.14
N ASN A 167 -8.95 3.69 -13.30
CA ASN A 167 -10.33 3.64 -13.78
C ASN A 167 -10.58 2.41 -14.63
N TYR A 168 -11.85 2.03 -14.76
CA TYR A 168 -12.25 0.91 -15.59
C TYR A 168 -13.52 1.19 -16.38
N THR A 169 -13.45 1.00 -17.69
CA THR A 169 -14.63 1.02 -18.56
C THR A 169 -14.97 -0.41 -18.95
N PRO A 170 -16.12 -0.95 -18.51
CA PRO A 170 -16.56 -2.28 -18.93
C PRO A 170 -16.68 -2.37 -20.45
N THR A 171 -16.45 -3.56 -21.00
CA THR A 171 -16.72 -3.82 -22.42
C THR A 171 -18.11 -4.43 -22.58
N THR A 172 -18.73 -4.22 -23.74
CA THR A 172 -20.01 -4.82 -24.10
C THR A 172 -19.94 -6.35 -24.02
N ALA A 173 -18.88 -6.96 -24.54
CA ALA A 173 -18.63 -8.41 -24.49
C ALA A 173 -18.50 -8.97 -23.07
N SER A 174 -18.04 -8.14 -22.14
CA SER A 174 -17.93 -8.51 -20.73
C SER A 174 -19.18 -8.16 -19.92
N SER A 175 -20.20 -7.53 -20.47
CA SER A 175 -21.33 -7.02 -19.68
C SER A 175 -22.57 -7.90 -19.80
N THR A 176 -23.29 -8.08 -18.70
CA THR A 176 -24.59 -8.78 -18.67
C THR A 176 -25.64 -7.84 -18.10
N VAL A 177 -26.82 -7.78 -18.73
CA VAL A 177 -27.95 -6.99 -18.22
C VAL A 177 -28.31 -7.45 -16.80
N GLY A 178 -28.58 -6.48 -15.93
CA GLY A 178 -28.84 -6.68 -14.51
C GLY A 178 -27.82 -5.94 -13.64
N THR A 179 -27.69 -6.36 -12.39
CA THR A 179 -26.72 -5.79 -11.45
C THR A 179 -25.43 -6.59 -11.47
N THR A 180 -24.30 -5.91 -11.67
CA THR A 180 -22.97 -6.50 -11.53
C THR A 180 -22.23 -5.80 -10.41
N THR A 181 -21.74 -6.56 -9.43
CA THR A 181 -20.82 -6.03 -8.41
C THR A 181 -19.40 -5.97 -8.99
N TYR A 182 -18.85 -4.77 -9.06
CA TYR A 182 -17.44 -4.55 -9.40
C TYR A 182 -16.63 -4.32 -8.13
N ARG A 183 -15.44 -4.90 -8.08
CA ARG A 183 -14.47 -4.72 -7.01
C ARG A 183 -13.20 -4.11 -7.57
N LEU A 184 -12.74 -3.02 -6.96
CA LEU A 184 -11.40 -2.48 -7.18
C LEU A 184 -10.50 -2.97 -6.04
N LYS A 185 -9.36 -3.58 -6.40
CA LYS A 185 -8.25 -3.78 -5.47
C LYS A 185 -7.11 -2.83 -5.83
N VAL A 186 -6.59 -2.11 -4.83
CA VAL A 186 -5.41 -1.25 -4.97
C VAL A 186 -4.38 -1.60 -3.92
N GLY A 187 -3.09 -1.54 -4.26
CA GLY A 187 -1.99 -1.70 -3.30
C GLY A 187 -0.79 -0.83 -3.70
N TYR A 188 0.17 -0.67 -2.78
CA TYR A 188 1.43 0.00 -3.08
C TYR A 188 2.25 -0.83 -4.05
N LEU A 189 2.92 -0.18 -5.01
CA LEU A 189 3.88 -0.81 -5.90
C LEU A 189 5.30 -0.36 -5.52
N ILE A 190 6.07 -1.25 -4.89
CA ILE A 190 7.42 -0.96 -4.40
C ILE A 190 8.36 -2.01 -4.95
N GLY A 191 9.37 -1.60 -5.72
CA GLY A 191 10.34 -2.53 -6.33
C GLY A 191 9.70 -3.59 -7.24
N GLY A 192 8.54 -3.30 -7.84
CA GLY A 192 7.77 -4.25 -8.68
C GLY A 192 6.83 -5.19 -7.91
N ASN A 193 6.90 -5.19 -6.57
CA ASN A 193 6.02 -6.00 -5.72
C ASN A 193 4.81 -5.19 -5.23
N LYS A 194 3.69 -5.88 -4.99
CA LYS A 194 2.43 -5.30 -4.55
C LYS A 194 2.24 -5.52 -3.05
N TYR A 195 1.97 -4.46 -2.30
CA TYR A 195 1.82 -4.50 -0.84
C TYR A 195 0.49 -3.91 -0.38
N CYS A 196 0.01 -4.41 0.76
CA CYS A 196 -1.11 -3.86 1.53
C CYS A 196 -2.36 -3.56 0.70
N PRO A 197 -2.91 -4.58 0.01
CA PRO A 197 -4.06 -4.40 -0.83
C PRO A 197 -5.27 -3.94 0.00
N GLN A 198 -6.00 -2.99 -0.55
CA GLN A 198 -7.28 -2.50 -0.05
C GLN A 198 -8.32 -2.71 -1.13
N THR A 199 -9.56 -2.96 -0.72
CA THR A 199 -10.63 -3.36 -1.62
C THR A 199 -11.88 -2.55 -1.39
N ILE A 200 -12.56 -2.18 -2.47
CA ILE A 200 -13.86 -1.52 -2.43
C ILE A 200 -14.78 -2.14 -3.48
N ASP A 201 -16.06 -2.31 -3.12
CA ASP A 201 -17.09 -2.92 -3.95
C ASP A 201 -18.22 -1.92 -4.21
N HIS A 202 -18.72 -1.89 -5.45
CA HIS A 202 -19.98 -1.24 -5.76
C HIS A 202 -20.78 -2.03 -6.79
N ASP A 203 -22.10 -1.93 -6.66
CA ASP A 203 -23.04 -2.46 -7.64
C ASP A 203 -23.23 -1.47 -8.79
N VAL A 204 -23.21 -2.00 -10.01
CA VAL A 204 -23.45 -1.25 -11.24
C VAL A 204 -24.63 -1.87 -11.97
N THR A 205 -25.65 -1.06 -12.23
CA THR A 205 -26.83 -1.46 -12.99
C THR A 205 -26.56 -1.34 -14.48
N ILE A 206 -26.70 -2.45 -15.19
CA ILE A 206 -26.54 -2.55 -16.64
C ILE A 206 -27.90 -2.78 -17.26
N THR A 207 -28.36 -1.88 -18.12
CA THR A 207 -29.67 -1.96 -18.76
C THR A 207 -29.57 -2.53 -20.17
N ALA A 208 -30.63 -3.19 -20.63
CA ALA A 208 -30.75 -3.67 -22.00
C ALA A 208 -30.90 -2.48 -22.98
N LYS A 209 -30.49 -2.70 -24.23
CA LYS A 209 -30.84 -1.80 -25.34
C LYS A 209 -32.36 -1.62 -25.37
N PRO A 210 -32.88 -0.38 -25.48
CA PRO A 210 -34.30 -0.15 -25.73
C PRO A 210 -34.78 -0.94 -26.96
N GLY A 211 -35.97 -1.54 -26.86
CA GLY A 211 -36.60 -2.20 -27.98
C GLY A 211 -36.88 -1.23 -29.14
N LYS A 212 -37.02 -1.77 -30.35
CA LYS A 212 -37.47 -0.98 -31.51
C LYS A 212 -38.81 -0.30 -31.15
N PRO A 213 -38.95 1.03 -31.36
CA PRO A 213 -40.24 1.67 -31.16
C PRO A 213 -41.25 1.15 -32.19
N THR A 214 -42.42 0.73 -31.72
CA THR A 214 -43.55 0.38 -32.59
C THR A 214 -44.44 1.61 -32.71
N ILE A 215 -44.36 2.30 -33.85
CA ILE A 215 -45.27 3.39 -34.20
C ILE A 215 -46.16 2.95 -35.36
N THR A 216 -47.47 3.16 -35.22
CA THR A 216 -48.40 3.07 -36.35
C THR A 216 -48.45 4.45 -37.00
N VAL A 217 -47.73 4.63 -38.11
CA VAL A 217 -47.76 5.90 -38.86
C VAL A 217 -49.06 5.94 -39.68
N GLY A 218 -50.06 6.70 -39.22
CA GLY A 218 -51.25 6.98 -40.03
C GLY A 218 -50.93 7.93 -41.19
N THR A 219 -50.35 9.09 -40.85
CA THR A 219 -49.82 10.08 -41.80
C THR A 219 -48.64 10.78 -41.12
N ALA A 220 -47.43 10.61 -41.65
CA ALA A 220 -46.32 11.49 -41.26
C ALA A 220 -46.63 12.88 -41.81
N ASN A 221 -47.02 13.82 -40.94
CA ASN A 221 -47.28 15.19 -41.34
C ASN A 221 -45.95 15.97 -41.40
N GLY A 222 -45.66 16.55 -42.56
CA GLY A 222 -44.57 17.50 -42.75
C GLY A 222 -45.08 18.72 -43.52
N THR A 223 -44.64 19.91 -43.14
CA THR A 223 -44.91 21.13 -43.91
C THR A 223 -43.81 21.30 -44.95
N ALA A 224 -44.13 21.08 -46.23
CA ALA A 224 -43.27 21.53 -47.33
C ALA A 224 -43.62 22.99 -47.62
N ALA A 225 -42.70 23.91 -47.34
CA ALA A 225 -42.85 25.29 -47.78
C ALA A 225 -42.65 25.33 -49.31
N ALA A 226 -43.60 25.93 -50.04
CA ALA A 226 -43.45 26.14 -51.47
C ALA A 226 -42.31 27.14 -51.72
N VAL A 227 -41.38 26.79 -52.60
CA VAL A 227 -40.38 27.72 -53.15
C VAL A 227 -40.81 28.05 -54.57
N THR A 228 -40.98 29.33 -54.89
CA THR A 228 -41.21 29.81 -56.26
C THR A 228 -39.86 30.03 -56.95
N PHE A 229 -39.64 29.35 -58.07
CA PHE A 229 -38.53 29.60 -59.00
C PHE A 229 -38.86 30.78 -59.92
#